data_AF-A0A090ZIM8-F1
#
_entry.id   AF-A0A090ZIM8-F1
#
_cell.length_a   1.000
_cell.length_b   1.000
_cell.length_c   1.000
_cell.angle_alpha   90.00
_cell.angle_beta   90.00
_cell.angle_gamma   90.00
#
_symmetry.space_group_name_H-M   'P 1'
#
loop_
_entity.id
_entity.type
_entity.pdbx_description
1 polymer ?
#
loop_
_entity_poly.entity_id
_entity_poly.type
_entity_poly.pdbx_seq_one_letter_code
_entity_poly.pdbx_strand_id
1 'polypeptide(L)'
;MTMDLSTLEKRLIEIIKLSPILVEVFELNHKLNLREYYIGAGCIAQTVWNYLIGNPLEYAIKDIDIVYFDIDLTYQKEDGVIKLGQER
;
A
#
# COMPACT_ATOMS: atom_id res chain seq x y z
N MET A 1 12.58 -1.00 -27.57
CA MET A 1 11.11 -0.83 -27.62
C MET A 1 10.69 -0.35 -26.24
N THR A 2 10.37 0.92 -26.09
CA THR A 2 9.88 1.49 -24.82
C THR A 2 8.46 1.00 -24.57
N MET A 3 8.17 0.53 -23.35
CA MET A 3 6.79 0.24 -22.95
C MET A 3 6.02 1.57 -22.83
N ASP A 4 4.79 1.60 -23.34
CA ASP A 4 3.90 2.73 -23.09
C ASP A 4 3.44 2.76 -21.63
N LEU A 5 2.86 3.88 -21.21
CA LEU A 5 2.42 4.10 -19.84
C LEU A 5 1.37 3.09 -19.37
N SER A 6 0.43 2.70 -20.24
CA SER A 6 -0.63 1.74 -19.90
C SER A 6 -0.07 0.33 -19.66
N THR A 7 0.99 -0.03 -20.39
CA THR A 7 1.71 -1.28 -20.19
C THR A 7 2.45 -1.28 -18.85
N LEU A 8 3.10 -0.16 -18.50
CA LEU A 8 3.79 -0.02 -17.21
C LEU A 8 2.81 -0.03 -16.03
N GLU A 9 1.66 0.61 -16.17
CA GLU A 9 0.60 0.62 -15.14
C GLU A 9 0.06 -0.79 -14.87
N LYS A 10 -0.26 -1.54 -15.93
CA LYS A 10 -0.72 -2.94 -15.79
C LYS A 10 0.32 -3.80 -15.10
N ARG A 11 1.58 -3.66 -15.51
CA ARG A 11 2.69 -4.42 -14.93
C ARG A 11 2.90 -4.08 -13.46
N LEU A 12 2.77 -2.81 -13.08
CA LEU A 12 2.79 -2.39 -11.68
C LEU A 12 1.67 -3.11 -10.90
N ILE A 13 0.42 -3.04 -11.37
CA ILE A 13 -0.72 -3.67 -10.71
C ILE A 13 -0.52 -5.19 -10.57
N GLU A 14 -0.02 -5.85 -11.62
CA GLU A 14 0.29 -7.27 -11.59
C GLU A 14 1.32 -7.61 -10.51
N ILE A 15 2.43 -6.86 -10.45
CA ILE A 15 3.48 -7.08 -9.44
C ILE A 15 2.93 -6.87 -8.03
N ILE A 16 2.16 -5.80 -7.80
CA ILE A 16 1.61 -5.50 -6.47
C ILE A 16 0.63 -6.58 -6.01
N LYS A 17 -0.19 -7.13 -6.92
CA LYS A 17 -1.12 -8.23 -6.61
C LYS A 17 -0.44 -9.54 -6.22
N LEU A 18 0.85 -9.72 -6.54
CA LEU A 18 1.61 -10.88 -6.11
C LEU A 18 2.04 -10.80 -4.64
N SER A 19 2.08 -9.61 -4.05
CA SER A 19 2.51 -9.41 -2.66
C SER A 19 1.36 -9.70 -1.70
N PRO A 20 1.41 -10.78 -0.89
CA PRO A 20 0.32 -11.11 0.04
C PRO A 20 0.11 -10.00 1.08
N ILE A 21 1.20 -9.40 1.55
CA ILE A 21 1.17 -8.30 2.52
C ILE A 21 0.42 -7.09 1.95
N LEU A 22 0.73 -6.67 0.71
CA LEU A 22 0.07 -5.50 0.14
C LEU A 22 -1.41 -5.78 -0.14
N VAL A 23 -1.74 -6.97 -0.64
CA VAL A 23 -3.15 -7.39 -0.82
C VAL A 23 -3.91 -7.33 0.50
N GLU A 24 -3.34 -7.86 1.57
CA GLU A 24 -3.95 -7.80 2.91
C GLU A 24 -4.14 -6.35 3.37
N VAL A 25 -3.16 -5.47 3.19
CA VAL A 25 -3.32 -4.06 3.58
C VAL A 25 -4.41 -3.36 2.76
N PHE A 26 -4.53 -3.63 1.46
CA PHE A 26 -5.66 -3.11 0.67
C PHE A 26 -7.01 -3.58 1.21
N GLU A 27 -7.13 -4.84 1.63
CA GLU A 27 -8.35 -5.37 2.24
C GLU A 27 -8.63 -4.81 3.64
N LEU A 28 -7.59 -4.56 4.44
CA LEU A 28 -7.70 -3.99 5.79
C LEU A 28 -8.21 -2.55 5.75
N ASN A 29 -7.75 -1.73 4.80
CA ASN A 29 -8.24 -0.36 4.65
C ASN A 29 -9.75 -0.29 4.39
N HIS A 30 -10.31 -1.30 3.72
CA HIS A 30 -11.76 -1.43 3.57
C HIS A 30 -12.46 -1.63 4.93
N LYS A 31 -11.84 -2.37 5.85
CA LYS A 31 -12.36 -2.61 7.22
C LYS A 31 -12.20 -1.39 8.13
N LEU A 32 -11.14 -0.61 7.95
CA LEU A 32 -10.93 0.67 8.64
C LEU A 32 -11.92 1.76 8.17
N ASN A 33 -12.73 1.48 7.14
CA ASN A 33 -13.68 2.41 6.54
C ASN A 33 -13.00 3.73 6.10
N LEU A 34 -11.72 3.66 5.73
CA LEU A 34 -11.00 4.78 5.18
C LEU A 34 -11.50 5.04 3.75
N ARG A 35 -12.01 6.24 3.53
CA ARG A 35 -12.40 6.74 2.21
C ARG A 35 -11.25 7.57 1.67
N GLU A 36 -11.11 7.61 0.34
CA GLU A 36 -10.10 8.45 -0.31
C GLU A 36 -8.68 8.22 0.23
N TYR A 37 -8.26 6.95 0.29
CA TYR A 37 -6.94 6.56 0.76
C TYR A 37 -6.03 6.12 -0.38
N TYR A 38 -4.73 6.21 -0.13
CA TYR A 38 -3.66 5.68 -0.96
C TYR A 38 -2.69 4.87 -0.09
N ILE A 39 -2.21 3.76 -0.63
CA ILE A 39 -1.02 3.06 -0.13
C ILE A 39 0.14 3.45 -1.05
N GLY A 40 1.25 3.88 -0.47
CA GLY A 40 2.30 4.51 -1.27
C GLY A 40 3.72 4.31 -0.76
N ALA A 41 4.60 5.19 -1.23
CA ALA A 41 5.99 5.32 -0.80
C ALA A 41 6.80 4.01 -0.91
N GLY A 42 7.58 3.68 0.11
CA GLY A 42 8.65 2.68 0.05
C GLY A 42 8.15 1.27 -0.23
N CYS A 43 7.00 0.89 0.34
CA CYS A 43 6.46 -0.46 0.17
C CYS A 43 6.14 -0.79 -1.29
N ILE A 44 5.59 0.16 -2.06
CA ILE A 44 5.26 -0.04 -3.47
C ILE A 44 6.53 -0.15 -4.31
N ALA A 45 7.46 0.81 -4.16
CA ALA A 45 8.70 0.83 -4.93
C ALA A 45 9.58 -0.40 -4.64
N GLN A 46 9.73 -0.76 -3.36
CA GLN A 46 10.55 -1.89 -2.92
C GLN A 46 9.97 -3.22 -3.39
N THR A 47 8.65 -3.42 -3.35
CA THR A 47 8.03 -4.63 -3.92
C THR A 47 8.32 -4.76 -5.41
N VAL A 48 8.26 -3.66 -6.17
CA VAL A 48 8.61 -3.67 -7.60
C VAL A 48 10.09 -4.01 -7.81
N TRP A 49 10.99 -3.39 -7.06
CA TRP A 49 12.43 -3.69 -7.16
C TRP A 49 12.73 -5.15 -6.80
N ASN A 50 12.16 -5.65 -5.71
CA ASN A 50 12.31 -7.03 -5.28
C ASN A 50 11.87 -8.02 -6.37
N TYR A 51 10.71 -7.77 -6.98
CA TYR A 51 10.24 -8.56 -8.12
C TYR A 51 11.23 -8.56 -9.28
N LEU A 52 11.74 -7.38 -9.65
CA LEU A 52 12.64 -7.24 -10.81
C LEU A 52 14.01 -7.91 -10.60
N ILE A 53 14.49 -8.00 -9.36
CA ILE A 53 15.79 -8.60 -9.04
C ILE A 53 15.68 -10.05 -8.51
N GLY A 54 14.46 -10.59 -8.39
CA GLY A 54 14.22 -11.97 -7.98
C GLY A 54 14.27 -12.22 -6.46
N ASN A 55 14.11 -11.18 -5.64
CA ASN A 55 13.98 -11.31 -4.19
C ASN A 55 12.54 -11.65 -3.78
N PRO A 56 12.31 -12.16 -2.55
CA PRO A 56 10.98 -12.18 -1.94
C PRO A 56 10.34 -10.78 -2.00
N LEU A 57 9.04 -10.69 -2.28
CA LEU A 57 8.36 -9.42 -2.55
C LEU A 57 8.39 -8.46 -1.35
N GLU A 58 8.35 -9.04 -0.16
CA GLU A 58 8.37 -8.41 1.16
C GLU A 58 9.79 -8.10 1.68
N TYR A 59 10.83 -8.49 0.94
CA TYR A 59 12.20 -8.32 1.39
C TYR A 59 12.53 -6.85 1.70
N ALA A 60 13.05 -6.62 2.90
CA ALA A 60 13.46 -5.31 3.40
C ALA A 60 12.37 -4.22 3.43
N ILE A 61 11.09 -4.60 3.41
CA ILE A 61 9.98 -3.68 3.70
C ILE A 61 9.78 -3.64 5.22
N LYS A 62 9.95 -2.46 5.83
CA LYS A 62 9.88 -2.28 7.29
C LYS A 62 8.54 -1.75 7.76
N ASP A 63 7.87 -1.00 6.90
CA ASP A 63 6.69 -0.21 7.18
C ASP A 63 5.87 -0.02 5.90
N ILE A 64 4.59 0.35 6.08
CA ILE A 64 3.65 0.59 5.00
C ILE A 64 2.97 1.93 5.25
N ASP A 65 3.15 2.84 4.31
CA ASP A 65 2.56 4.17 4.36
C ASP A 65 1.13 4.16 3.80
N ILE A 66 0.19 4.56 4.66
CA ILE A 66 -1.21 4.78 4.30
C ILE A 66 -1.50 6.26 4.49
N VAL A 67 -1.92 6.93 3.42
CA VAL A 67 -2.34 8.33 3.44
C VAL A 67 -3.82 8.37 3.10
N TYR A 68 -4.61 9.09 3.89
CA TYR A 68 -6.05 9.21 3.68
C TYR A 68 -6.50 10.65 3.92
N PHE A 69 -7.70 10.96 3.43
CA PHE A 69 -8.35 12.25 3.67
C PHE A 69 -9.59 12.06 4.55
N ASP A 70 -9.72 12.94 5.56
CA ASP A 70 -10.95 13.12 6.34
C ASP A 70 -11.22 14.64 6.45
N ILE A 71 -12.50 15.01 6.56
CA ILE A 71 -12.88 16.40 6.81
C ILE A 71 -12.62 16.80 8.27
N ASP A 72 -12.64 15.82 9.18
CA ASP A 72 -12.27 15.98 10.57
C ASP A 72 -10.77 15.72 10.74
N LEU A 73 -9.99 16.81 10.74
CA LEU A 73 -8.53 16.80 10.88
C LEU A 73 -8.07 16.82 12.35
N THR A 74 -8.96 16.51 13.30
CA THR A 74 -8.58 16.47 14.71
C THR A 74 -7.69 15.27 15.01
N TYR A 75 -6.74 15.44 15.92
CA TYR A 75 -5.90 14.33 16.38
C TYR A 75 -6.73 13.18 16.97
N GLN A 76 -7.84 13.49 17.66
CA GLN A 76 -8.72 12.46 18.24
C GLN A 76 -9.31 11.54 17.16
N LYS A 77 -9.66 12.10 16.00
CA LYS A 77 -10.15 11.34 14.86
C LYS A 77 -9.05 10.45 14.29
N GLU A 78 -7.86 10.99 14.09
CA GLU A 78 -6.69 10.27 13.60
C GLU A 78 -6.24 9.15 14.56
N ASP A 79 -6.17 9.43 15.86
CA ASP A 79 -5.82 8.48 16.92
C ASP A 79 -6.77 7.28 16.97
N GLY A 80 -8.07 7.50 16.69
CA GLY A 80 -9.04 6.42 16.54
C GLY A 80 -8.72 5.48 15.37
N VAL A 81 -8.29 6.02 14.23
CA VAL A 81 -7.84 5.22 13.07
C VAL A 81 -6.56 4.46 13.39
N ILE A 82 -5.58 5.12 14.02
CA ILE A 82 -4.30 4.50 14.43
C ILE A 82 -4.55 3.31 15.34
N LYS A 83 -5.40 3.46 16.36
CA LYS A 83 -5.73 2.38 17.30
C LYS A 83 -6.39 1.20 16.61
N LEU A 84 -7.38 1.44 15.75
CA LEU A 84 -8.02 0.37 14.95
C LEU A 84 -7.01 -0.36 14.07
N GLY A 85 -6.02 0.35 13.52
CA GLY A 85 -4.93 -0.25 12.76
C GLY A 85 -3.96 -1.11 13.58
N GLN A 86 -3.84 -0.85 14.90
CA GLN A 86 -2.97 -1.60 15.82
C GLN A 86 -3.64 -2.82 16.47
N GLU A 87 -4.97 -2.95 16.38
CA GLU A 87 -5.74 -4.04 16.99
C GLU A 87 -5.71 -5.37 16.19
N ARG A 88 -4.81 -5.50 15.20
CA ARG A 88 -4.58 -6.70 14.38
C ARG A 88 -3.11 -7.05 14.30
#